data_AF-A0A6C0KWC6-F1
#
_entry.id   AF-A0A6C0KWC6-F1
#
_cell.length_a   1.000
_cell.length_b   1.000
_cell.length_c   1.000
_cell.angle_alpha   90.00
_cell.angle_beta   90.00
_cell.angle_gamma   90.00
#
_symmetry.space_group_name_H-M   'P 1'
#
loop_
_entity.id
_entity.type
_entity.pdbx_description
1 polymer ?
#
loop_
_entity_poly.entity_id
_entity_poly.type
_entity_poly.pdbx_seq_one_letter_code
_entity_poly.pdbx_strand_id
1 'polypeptide(L)'
;MLFRDQVIFFIFFGAIVFYQLNSYSNEKLLSIIIITIFGFFGYYYLNNQYKVLSETNAISEDIINSESEKRKEANSEIYNINKFPKKKKFKYIFKNKIMVEIVEDLNILRMFDKARYGDLILNMDNLQKIYIYILGNRYEPRSYIPTFIDVSDKILEILYSLIFVIPESFKHVYGVNTEEILTRNVERFTALKTKMLTILENYAKAEHNIKFLPEIYPRPSNNYNTIVLF
;
A
#
# COMPACT_ATOMS: atom_id res chain seq x y z
N MET A 1 -1.84 9.98 -41.38
CA MET A 1 -3.31 9.92 -41.58
C MET A 1 -4.06 10.31 -40.31
N LEU A 2 -3.72 9.73 -39.14
CA LEU A 2 -4.40 9.95 -37.85
C LEU A 2 -4.56 11.42 -37.37
N PHE A 3 -3.57 12.30 -37.56
CA PHE A 3 -3.64 13.67 -37.02
C PHE A 3 -4.68 14.55 -37.74
N ARG A 4 -4.78 14.43 -39.07
CA ARG A 4 -5.77 15.21 -39.86
C ARG A 4 -7.20 14.82 -39.50
N ASP A 5 -7.43 13.52 -39.33
CA ASP A 5 -8.76 12.99 -39.05
C ASP A 5 -9.21 13.35 -37.61
N GLN A 6 -8.28 13.43 -36.65
CA GLN A 6 -8.52 13.96 -35.30
C GLN A 6 -8.91 15.44 -35.31
N VAL A 7 -8.20 16.27 -36.08
CA VAL A 7 -8.50 17.71 -36.19
C VAL A 7 -9.90 17.92 -36.79
N ILE A 8 -10.25 17.20 -37.85
CA ILE A 8 -11.58 17.28 -38.47
C ILE A 8 -12.67 16.85 -37.48
N PHE A 9 -12.44 15.77 -36.71
CA PHE A 9 -13.36 15.34 -35.67
C PHE A 9 -13.59 16.42 -34.61
N PHE A 10 -12.54 17.06 -34.10
CA PHE A 10 -12.68 18.12 -33.09
C PHE A 10 -13.41 19.35 -33.63
N ILE A 11 -13.19 19.71 -34.90
CA ILE A 11 -13.92 20.81 -35.55
C ILE A 11 -15.41 20.49 -35.64
N PHE A 12 -15.77 19.29 -36.10
CA PHE A 12 -17.17 18.87 -36.19
C PHE A 12 -17.84 18.77 -34.82
N PHE A 13 -17.14 18.19 -33.84
CA PHE A 13 -17.62 18.10 -32.47
C PHE A 13 -17.85 19.50 -31.86
N GLY A 14 -16.89 20.41 -32.04
CA GLY A 14 -17.01 21.79 -31.60
C GLY A 14 -18.20 22.52 -32.24
N ALA A 15 -18.44 22.31 -33.53
CA ALA A 15 -19.57 22.90 -34.25
C ALA A 15 -20.93 22.40 -33.71
N ILE A 16 -21.04 21.11 -33.40
CA ILE A 16 -22.26 20.52 -32.82
C ILE A 16 -22.52 21.08 -31.42
N VAL A 17 -21.48 21.12 -30.57
CA VAL A 17 -21.58 21.68 -29.22
C VAL A 17 -21.97 23.16 -29.28
N PHE A 18 -21.35 23.94 -30.17
CA PHE A 18 -21.67 25.35 -30.37
C PHE A 18 -23.13 25.56 -30.79
N TYR A 19 -23.62 24.77 -31.75
CA TYR A 19 -24.99 24.83 -32.21
C TYR A 19 -26.00 24.54 -31.08
N GLN A 20 -25.74 23.52 -30.27
CA GLN A 20 -26.59 23.23 -29.11
C GLN A 20 -26.54 24.35 -28.07
N LEU A 21 -25.36 24.89 -27.78
CA LEU A 21 -25.19 25.96 -26.80
C LEU A 21 -25.91 27.26 -27.20
N ASN A 22 -25.94 27.59 -28.49
CA ASN A 22 -26.60 28.78 -29.01
C ASN A 22 -28.12 28.81 -28.79
N SER A 23 -28.74 27.67 -28.44
CA SER A 23 -30.18 27.58 -28.15
C SER A 23 -30.55 27.92 -26.70
N TYR A 24 -29.56 28.08 -25.81
CA TYR A 24 -29.78 28.32 -24.39
C TYR A 24 -29.83 29.81 -24.03
N SER A 25 -30.51 30.13 -22.92
CA SER A 25 -30.53 31.48 -22.36
C SER A 25 -29.18 31.87 -21.75
N ASN A 26 -28.92 33.19 -21.65
CA ASN A 26 -27.68 33.74 -21.12
C ASN A 26 -27.34 33.21 -19.72
N GLU A 27 -28.33 33.03 -18.84
CA GLU A 27 -28.14 32.48 -17.49
C GLU A 27 -27.61 31.03 -17.51
N LYS A 28 -28.15 30.20 -18.42
CA LYS A 28 -27.72 28.80 -18.58
C LYS A 28 -26.31 28.73 -19.16
N LEU A 29 -25.98 29.58 -20.13
CA LEU A 29 -24.62 29.69 -20.68
C LEU A 29 -23.60 30.08 -19.60
N LEU A 30 -23.95 31.03 -18.74
CA LEU A 30 -23.08 31.47 -17.66
C LEU A 30 -22.83 30.36 -16.63
N SER A 31 -23.86 29.56 -16.30
CA SER A 31 -23.70 28.37 -15.45
C SER A 31 -22.78 27.31 -16.07
N ILE A 32 -22.92 27.03 -17.37
CA ILE A 32 -22.06 26.08 -18.10
C ILE A 32 -20.60 26.55 -18.09
N ILE A 33 -20.36 27.85 -18.30
CA ILE A 33 -19.00 28.43 -18.25
C ILE A 33 -18.38 28.24 -16.87
N ILE A 34 -19.13 28.53 -15.79
CA ILE A 34 -18.66 28.36 -14.42
C ILE A 34 -18.31 26.90 -14.14
N ILE A 35 -19.20 25.95 -14.48
CA ILE A 35 -18.97 24.51 -14.29
C ILE A 35 -17.72 24.05 -15.06
N THR A 36 -17.53 24.55 -16.28
CA THR A 36 -16.37 24.20 -17.10
C THR A 36 -15.06 24.72 -16.49
N ILE A 37 -15.05 25.95 -15.97
CA ILE A 37 -13.89 26.52 -15.27
C ILE A 37 -13.56 25.69 -14.03
N PHE A 38 -14.53 25.41 -13.16
CA PHE A 38 -14.31 24.60 -11.96
C PHE A 38 -13.86 23.17 -12.30
N GLY A 39 -14.45 22.57 -13.33
CA GLY A 39 -14.05 21.25 -13.84
C GLY A 39 -12.60 21.26 -14.34
N PHE A 40 -12.20 22.31 -15.05
CA PHE A 40 -10.83 22.46 -15.55
C PHE A 40 -9.81 22.62 -14.42
N PHE A 41 -10.08 23.49 -13.44
CA PHE A 41 -9.21 23.65 -12.27
C PHE A 41 -9.15 22.36 -11.42
N GLY A 42 -10.29 21.69 -11.21
CA GLY A 42 -10.36 20.42 -10.50
C GLY A 42 -9.56 19.32 -11.20
N TYR A 43 -9.68 19.22 -12.54
CA TYR A 43 -8.89 18.29 -13.34
C TYR A 43 -7.39 18.56 -13.22
N TYR A 44 -6.97 19.82 -13.34
CA TYR A 44 -5.54 20.17 -13.27
C TYR A 44 -4.96 19.90 -11.88
N TYR A 45 -5.70 20.23 -10.82
CA TYR A 45 -5.30 19.94 -9.44
C TYR A 45 -5.14 18.42 -9.20
N LEU A 46 -6.13 17.62 -9.59
CA LEU A 46 -6.08 16.16 -9.44
C LEU A 46 -4.96 15.53 -10.26
N ASN A 47 -4.74 16.00 -11.49
CA ASN A 47 -3.68 15.48 -12.35
C ASN A 47 -2.28 15.80 -11.80
N ASN A 48 -2.08 16.98 -11.22
CA ASN A 48 -0.81 17.34 -10.61
C ASN A 48 -0.52 16.50 -9.36
N GLN A 49 -1.53 16.25 -8.52
CA GLN A 49 -1.41 15.35 -7.38
C GLN A 49 -1.10 13.91 -7.81
N TYR A 50 -1.73 13.45 -8.89
CA TYR A 50 -1.44 12.12 -9.47
C TYR A 50 0.00 12.02 -9.97
N LYS A 51 0.51 13.07 -10.64
CA LYS A 51 1.86 13.09 -11.18
C LYS A 51 2.94 13.03 -10.09
N VAL A 52 2.81 13.85 -9.05
CA VAL A 52 3.73 13.82 -7.90
C VAL A 52 3.70 12.46 -7.22
N LEU A 53 2.51 11.89 -7.00
CA LEU A 53 2.37 10.56 -6.42
C LEU A 53 3.02 9.47 -7.28
N SER A 54 2.90 9.58 -8.61
CA SER A 54 3.49 8.64 -9.56
C SER A 54 5.02 8.68 -9.56
N GLU A 55 5.62 9.87 -9.46
CA GLU A 55 7.08 10.03 -9.43
C GLU A 55 7.67 9.49 -8.12
N THR A 56 7.07 9.78 -6.97
CA THR A 56 7.51 9.22 -5.68
C THR A 56 7.40 7.70 -5.65
N ASN A 57 6.27 7.14 -6.11
CA ASN A 57 6.08 5.69 -6.15
C ASN A 57 7.10 4.97 -7.04
N ALA A 58 7.57 5.61 -8.13
CA ALA A 58 8.58 5.02 -9.00
C ALA A 58 9.95 4.87 -8.29
N ILE A 59 10.32 5.84 -7.46
CA ILE A 59 11.55 5.80 -6.65
C ILE A 59 11.45 4.70 -5.60
N SER A 60 10.33 4.63 -4.87
CA SER A 60 10.06 3.57 -3.90
C SER A 60 10.10 2.19 -4.57
N GLU A 61 9.55 2.10 -5.78
CA GLU A 61 9.49 0.88 -6.57
C GLU A 61 10.88 0.38 -6.98
N ASP A 62 11.78 1.28 -7.36
CA ASP A 62 13.16 0.91 -7.70
C ASP A 62 13.95 0.46 -6.46
N ILE A 63 13.83 1.17 -5.32
CA ILE A 63 14.49 0.77 -4.06
C ILE A 63 14.07 -0.65 -3.66
N ILE A 64 12.76 -0.88 -3.61
CA ILE A 64 12.15 -2.13 -3.15
C ILE A 64 12.44 -3.27 -4.12
N ASN A 65 12.32 -3.04 -5.43
CA ASN A 65 12.57 -4.09 -6.42
C ASN A 65 14.04 -4.45 -6.53
N SER A 66 14.96 -3.52 -6.25
CA SER A 66 16.40 -3.83 -6.20
C SER A 66 16.72 -4.92 -5.17
N GLU A 67 15.91 -5.10 -4.13
CA GLU A 67 16.10 -6.15 -3.13
C GLU A 67 15.72 -7.55 -3.66
N SER A 68 14.77 -7.63 -4.60
CA SER A 68 14.42 -8.89 -5.26
C SER A 68 15.55 -9.43 -6.15
N GLU A 69 16.32 -8.54 -6.78
CA GLU A 69 17.41 -8.90 -7.70
C GLU A 69 18.69 -9.33 -6.97
N LYS A 70 18.92 -8.80 -5.76
CA LYS A 70 20.11 -9.08 -4.94
C LYS A 70 20.06 -10.44 -4.24
N ARG A 71 18.88 -11.03 -4.06
CA ARG A 71 18.70 -12.34 -3.41
C ARG A 71 18.58 -13.48 -4.43
N LYS A 72 19.71 -13.90 -5.02
CA LYS A 72 19.75 -15.05 -5.93
C LYS A 72 19.96 -16.42 -5.28
N GLU A 73 20.24 -16.49 -3.98
CA GLU A 73 20.68 -17.74 -3.35
C GLU A 73 20.04 -17.99 -1.97
N ALA A 74 19.00 -18.84 -1.94
CA ALA A 74 18.55 -19.64 -0.79
C ALA A 74 17.29 -20.43 -1.22
N ASN A 75 17.47 -21.35 -2.16
CA ASN A 75 16.38 -22.15 -2.71
C ASN A 75 16.38 -23.51 -2.00
N SER A 76 15.75 -23.62 -0.83
CA SER A 76 15.42 -24.94 -0.27
C SER A 76 14.06 -25.38 -0.81
N GLU A 77 13.91 -26.66 -1.11
CA GLU A 77 12.72 -27.25 -1.76
C GLU A 77 11.51 -27.39 -0.83
N ILE A 78 11.59 -26.87 0.39
CA ILE A 78 10.63 -27.09 1.45
C ILE A 78 9.98 -25.74 1.77
N TYR A 79 8.66 -25.65 1.61
CA TYR A 79 7.77 -24.48 1.80
C TYR A 79 7.60 -23.52 0.61
N ASN A 80 6.46 -23.68 -0.09
CA ASN A 80 6.09 -22.97 -1.32
C ASN A 80 5.51 -21.55 -1.12
N ILE A 81 5.68 -20.93 0.06
CA ILE A 81 5.06 -19.63 0.42
C ILE A 81 6.12 -18.51 0.56
N ASN A 82 7.40 -18.85 0.73
CA ASN A 82 8.48 -17.88 1.00
C ASN A 82 9.48 -17.69 -0.16
N LYS A 83 9.11 -18.08 -1.39
CA LYS A 83 10.03 -17.91 -2.53
C LYS A 83 10.11 -16.43 -2.91
N PHE A 84 11.29 -15.83 -2.69
CA PHE A 84 11.63 -14.54 -3.28
C PHE A 84 11.41 -14.60 -4.79
N PRO A 85 10.75 -13.59 -5.38
CA PRO A 85 10.40 -13.65 -6.77
C PRO A 85 11.64 -13.48 -7.66
N LYS A 86 12.17 -14.60 -8.19
CA LYS A 86 13.39 -14.65 -9.01
C LYS A 86 13.37 -13.78 -10.28
N LYS A 87 12.18 -13.38 -10.76
CA LYS A 87 11.95 -12.62 -12.00
C LYS A 87 10.74 -11.68 -11.92
N LYS A 88 10.11 -11.53 -10.75
CA LYS A 88 8.93 -10.68 -10.59
C LYS A 88 9.26 -9.59 -9.58
N LYS A 89 9.13 -8.34 -10.01
CA LYS A 89 9.09 -7.20 -9.11
C LYS A 89 7.99 -7.43 -8.06
N PHE A 90 8.20 -6.93 -6.84
CA PHE A 90 7.12 -6.82 -5.87
C PHE A 90 5.96 -6.08 -6.55
N LYS A 91 4.72 -6.45 -6.26
CA LYS A 91 3.57 -5.97 -7.05
C LYS A 91 2.46 -5.45 -6.17
N TYR A 92 2.22 -6.13 -5.07
CA TYR A 92 1.09 -5.89 -4.21
C TYR A 92 1.42 -4.83 -3.18
N ILE A 93 2.64 -4.81 -2.63
CA ILE A 93 3.06 -3.82 -1.62
C ILE A 93 2.81 -2.37 -2.07
N PHE A 94 3.04 -2.06 -3.35
CA PHE A 94 2.80 -0.75 -3.96
C PHE A 94 1.32 -0.32 -4.02
N LYS A 95 0.39 -1.22 -3.70
CA LYS A 95 -1.04 -0.92 -3.57
C LYS A 95 -1.41 -0.38 -2.19
N ASN A 96 -0.45 -0.30 -1.26
CA ASN A 96 -0.65 0.19 0.08
C ASN A 96 0.44 1.22 0.45
N LYS A 97 0.07 2.50 0.45
CA LYS A 97 0.99 3.62 0.72
C LYS A 97 1.68 3.48 2.09
N ILE A 98 0.95 3.05 3.11
CA ILE A 98 1.49 2.91 4.48
C ILE A 98 2.56 1.83 4.52
N MET A 99 2.38 0.71 3.80
CA MET A 99 3.42 -0.33 3.72
C MET A 99 4.67 0.18 3.00
N VAL A 100 4.51 0.96 1.92
CA VAL A 100 5.64 1.56 1.21
C VAL A 100 6.41 2.52 2.13
N GLU A 101 5.70 3.43 2.82
CA GLU A 101 6.30 4.37 3.78
C GLU A 101 7.07 3.65 4.89
N ILE A 102 6.53 2.55 5.43
CA ILE A 102 7.22 1.73 6.43
C ILE A 102 8.53 1.16 5.86
N VAL A 103 8.50 0.61 4.65
CA VAL A 103 9.69 0.02 4.02
C VAL A 103 10.76 1.07 3.69
N GLU A 104 10.34 2.28 3.32
CA GLU A 104 11.24 3.41 3.08
C GLU A 104 11.89 3.91 4.37
N ASP A 105 11.10 4.15 5.42
CA ASP A 105 11.59 4.57 6.73
C ASP A 105 12.61 3.56 7.29
N LEU A 106 12.38 2.26 7.06
CA LEU A 106 13.22 1.17 7.53
C LEU A 106 14.37 0.81 6.59
N ASN A 107 14.55 1.51 5.46
CA ASN A 107 15.63 1.22 4.50
C ASN A 107 17.02 1.40 5.13
N ILE A 108 17.17 2.28 6.12
CA ILE A 108 18.42 2.40 6.88
C ILE A 108 18.81 1.09 7.57
N LEU A 109 17.81 0.27 7.95
CA LEU A 109 18.02 -1.02 8.61
C LEU A 109 18.63 -2.07 7.68
N ARG A 110 18.48 -1.89 6.37
CA ARG A 110 19.14 -2.73 5.36
C ARG A 110 20.65 -2.77 5.54
N MET A 111 21.25 -1.72 6.09
CA MET A 111 22.70 -1.69 6.35
C MET A 111 23.13 -2.69 7.43
N PHE A 112 22.24 -3.05 8.35
CA PHE A 112 22.53 -3.96 9.46
C PHE A 112 22.12 -5.40 9.18
N ASP A 113 20.89 -5.59 8.70
CA ASP A 113 20.34 -6.91 8.44
C ASP A 113 19.54 -6.93 7.14
N LYS A 114 20.28 -7.13 6.04
CA LYS A 114 19.70 -7.30 4.69
C LYS A 114 18.71 -8.45 4.64
N ALA A 115 18.92 -9.51 5.42
CA ALA A 115 18.09 -10.71 5.44
C ALA A 115 16.72 -10.43 6.10
N ARG A 116 16.70 -9.74 7.24
CA ARG A 116 15.43 -9.34 7.86
C ARG A 116 14.71 -8.26 7.07
N TYR A 117 15.43 -7.29 6.51
CA TYR A 117 14.82 -6.22 5.72
C TYR A 117 14.10 -6.76 4.47
N GLY A 118 14.72 -7.63 3.69
CA GLY A 118 14.02 -8.21 2.54
C GLY A 118 12.90 -9.18 2.95
N ASP A 119 13.02 -9.89 4.08
CA ASP A 119 11.94 -10.75 4.58
C ASP A 119 10.73 -9.91 4.98
N LEU A 120 10.95 -8.73 5.58
CA LEU A 120 9.90 -7.76 5.86
C LEU A 120 9.13 -7.39 4.59
N ILE A 121 9.86 -6.99 3.54
CA ILE A 121 9.26 -6.60 2.24
C ILE A 121 8.46 -7.75 1.64
N LEU A 122 9.01 -8.97 1.65
CA LEU A 122 8.34 -10.15 1.11
C LEU A 122 7.04 -10.46 1.85
N ASN A 123 7.07 -10.42 3.19
CA ASN A 123 5.87 -10.67 3.98
C ASN A 123 4.83 -9.56 3.77
N MET A 124 5.24 -8.29 3.65
CA MET A 124 4.32 -7.18 3.35
C MET A 124 3.66 -7.32 1.97
N ASP A 125 4.40 -7.69 0.92
CA ASP A 125 3.84 -7.97 -0.40
C ASP A 125 2.84 -9.14 -0.37
N ASN A 126 3.20 -10.22 0.33
CA ASN A 126 2.32 -11.37 0.52
C ASN A 126 1.05 -11.02 1.31
N LEU A 127 1.16 -10.23 2.39
CA LEU A 127 0.01 -9.78 3.17
C LEU A 127 -0.96 -8.98 2.30
N GLN A 128 -0.43 -8.03 1.53
CA GLN A 128 -1.24 -7.19 0.65
C GLN A 128 -1.88 -7.99 -0.49
N LYS A 129 -1.19 -9.02 -1.01
CA LYS A 129 -1.76 -9.96 -1.97
C LYS A 129 -2.94 -10.72 -1.37
N ILE A 130 -2.78 -11.31 -0.18
CA ILE A 130 -3.83 -12.06 0.51
C ILE A 130 -5.04 -11.15 0.72
N TYR A 131 -4.82 -9.96 1.25
CA TYR A 131 -5.86 -8.97 1.49
C TYR A 131 -6.68 -8.64 0.22
N ILE A 132 -6.01 -8.27 -0.87
CA ILE A 132 -6.68 -7.96 -2.15
C ILE A 132 -7.41 -9.19 -2.70
N TYR A 133 -6.87 -10.40 -2.51
CA TYR A 133 -7.46 -11.62 -3.06
C TYR A 133 -8.69 -12.07 -2.28
N ILE A 134 -8.73 -11.86 -0.97
CA ILE A 134 -9.95 -12.05 -0.17
C ILE A 134 -11.01 -11.06 -0.64
N LEU A 135 -10.69 -9.76 -0.69
CA LEU A 135 -11.65 -8.73 -1.11
C LEU A 135 -12.09 -8.85 -2.58
N GLY A 136 -11.24 -9.45 -3.43
CA GLY A 136 -11.54 -9.73 -4.83
C GLY A 136 -12.27 -11.07 -5.05
N ASN A 137 -12.79 -11.70 -3.99
CA ASN A 137 -13.49 -12.98 -4.03
C ASN A 137 -12.70 -14.11 -4.72
N ARG A 138 -11.36 -14.02 -4.73
CA ARG A 138 -10.47 -15.07 -5.24
C ARG A 138 -10.09 -16.08 -4.17
N TYR A 139 -10.05 -15.62 -2.92
CA TYR A 139 -9.78 -16.44 -1.74
C TYR A 139 -10.98 -16.44 -0.83
N GLU A 140 -11.39 -17.62 -0.39
CA GLU A 140 -12.47 -17.77 0.57
C GLU A 140 -12.06 -17.14 1.91
N PRO A 141 -12.84 -16.19 2.47
CA PRO A 141 -12.46 -15.49 3.69
C PRO A 141 -12.23 -16.43 4.88
N ARG A 142 -13.07 -17.46 5.06
CA ARG A 142 -12.96 -18.42 6.17
C ARG A 142 -11.61 -19.16 6.18
N SER A 143 -11.06 -19.43 5.01
CA SER A 143 -9.83 -20.20 4.86
C SER A 143 -8.58 -19.32 4.89
N TYR A 144 -8.68 -18.06 4.46
CA TYR A 144 -7.51 -17.19 4.24
C TYR A 144 -7.36 -16.02 5.23
N ILE A 145 -8.39 -15.67 6.00
CA ILE A 145 -8.26 -14.75 7.14
C ILE A 145 -7.24 -15.25 8.19
N PRO A 146 -7.21 -16.54 8.59
CA PRO A 146 -6.17 -17.01 9.48
C PRO A 146 -4.77 -16.84 8.88
N THR A 147 -4.61 -17.15 7.58
CA THR A 147 -3.33 -16.91 6.88
C THR A 147 -2.95 -15.43 6.84
N PHE A 148 -3.92 -14.52 6.69
CA PHE A 148 -3.68 -13.08 6.81
C PHE A 148 -3.14 -12.73 8.19
N ILE A 149 -3.73 -13.28 9.26
CA ILE A 149 -3.28 -13.05 10.64
C ILE A 149 -1.85 -13.58 10.83
N ASP A 150 -1.56 -14.81 10.40
CA ASP A 150 -0.23 -15.41 10.54
C ASP A 150 0.86 -14.59 9.85
N VAL A 151 0.61 -14.15 8.61
CA VAL A 151 1.56 -13.30 7.88
C VAL A 151 1.71 -11.94 8.55
N SER A 152 0.63 -11.37 9.09
CA SER A 152 0.68 -10.10 9.82
C SER A 152 1.47 -10.20 11.13
N ASP A 153 1.35 -11.31 11.85
CA ASP A 153 2.08 -11.58 13.09
C ASP A 153 3.57 -11.77 12.78
N LYS A 154 3.89 -12.46 11.69
CA LYS A 154 5.28 -12.61 11.22
C LYS A 154 5.94 -11.27 10.87
N ILE A 155 5.19 -10.33 10.30
CA ILE A 155 5.70 -8.97 10.04
C ILE A 155 6.01 -8.26 11.36
N LEU A 156 5.11 -8.33 12.34
CA LEU A 156 5.36 -7.75 13.67
C LEU A 156 6.58 -8.38 14.34
N GLU A 157 6.72 -9.71 14.27
CA GLU A 157 7.89 -10.41 14.79
C GLU A 157 9.18 -9.88 14.15
N ILE A 158 9.22 -9.72 12.83
CA ILE A 158 10.39 -9.14 12.14
C ILE A 158 10.67 -7.72 12.65
N LEU A 159 9.64 -6.86 12.74
CA LEU A 159 9.78 -5.48 13.21
C LEU A 159 10.31 -5.41 14.65
N TYR A 160 9.75 -6.19 15.58
CA TYR A 160 10.25 -6.27 16.96
C TYR A 160 11.65 -6.86 17.03
N SER A 161 11.96 -7.86 16.20
CA SER A 161 13.29 -8.46 16.16
C SER A 161 14.37 -7.47 15.75
N LEU A 162 14.02 -6.46 14.94
CA LEU A 162 14.94 -5.40 14.51
C LEU A 162 15.26 -4.43 15.66
N ILE A 163 14.33 -4.20 16.59
CA ILE A 163 14.56 -3.39 17.80
C ILE A 163 15.72 -3.97 18.63
N PHE A 164 15.83 -5.29 18.74
CA PHE A 164 16.89 -5.93 19.53
C PHE A 164 18.25 -6.03 18.82
N VAL A 165 18.29 -5.91 17.50
CA VAL A 165 19.52 -6.12 16.70
C VAL A 165 20.23 -4.81 16.38
N ILE A 166 19.49 -3.69 16.34
CA ILE A 166 20.01 -2.41 15.87
C ILE A 166 20.38 -1.53 17.07
N PRO A 167 21.57 -0.91 17.08
CA PRO A 167 21.96 0.01 18.15
C PRO A 167 21.01 1.22 18.21
N GLU A 168 20.66 1.67 19.42
CA GLU A 168 19.73 2.79 19.68
C GLU A 168 20.15 4.11 19.00
N SER A 169 21.46 4.32 18.88
CA SER A 169 22.01 5.48 18.18
C SER A 169 23.27 5.12 17.40
N PHE A 170 23.46 5.79 16.27
CA PHE A 170 24.66 5.64 15.47
C PHE A 170 25.74 6.60 15.95
N LYS A 171 26.91 6.08 16.31
CA LYS A 171 28.08 6.91 16.65
C LYS A 171 28.58 7.76 15.47
N HIS A 172 28.29 7.34 14.23
CA HIS A 172 28.76 7.97 12.99
C HIS A 172 27.66 8.57 12.12
N VAL A 173 26.38 8.43 12.52
CA VAL A 173 25.24 9.09 11.86
C VAL A 173 24.56 9.94 12.92
N TYR A 174 25.08 11.15 13.10
CA TYR A 174 24.53 12.13 14.05
C TYR A 174 23.06 12.41 13.71
N GLY A 175 22.17 12.28 14.69
CA GLY A 175 20.76 12.71 14.60
C GLY A 175 19.74 11.66 14.15
N VAL A 176 20.13 10.39 13.94
CA VAL A 176 19.16 9.33 13.63
C VAL A 176 18.91 8.46 14.86
N ASN A 177 17.70 8.58 15.43
CA ASN A 177 17.19 7.72 16.48
C ASN A 177 16.49 6.49 15.84
N THR A 178 17.17 5.36 15.82
CA THR A 178 16.69 4.12 15.20
C THR A 178 15.52 3.50 15.98
N GLU A 179 15.56 3.62 17.30
CA GLU A 179 14.52 3.12 18.20
C GLU A 179 13.20 3.85 17.96
N GLU A 180 13.23 5.18 17.83
CA GLU A 180 12.04 5.99 17.52
C GLU A 180 11.46 5.64 16.14
N ILE A 181 12.33 5.49 15.13
CA ILE A 181 11.90 5.10 13.77
C ILE A 181 11.25 3.71 13.80
N LEU A 182 11.84 2.75 14.52
CA LEU A 182 11.31 1.39 14.64
C LEU A 182 9.96 1.38 15.37
N THR A 183 9.89 2.02 16.53
CA THR A 183 8.67 2.10 17.35
C THR A 183 7.53 2.72 16.57
N ARG A 184 7.78 3.85 15.91
CA ARG A 184 6.79 4.52 15.05
C ARG A 184 6.28 3.59 13.93
N ASN A 185 7.16 2.82 13.30
CA ASN A 185 6.78 1.93 12.21
C ASN A 185 6.06 0.67 12.70
N VAL A 186 6.38 0.15 13.90
CA VAL A 186 5.61 -0.90 14.58
C VAL A 186 4.18 -0.42 14.85
N GLU A 187 4.01 0.79 15.39
CA GLU A 187 2.69 1.37 15.66
C GLU A 187 1.89 1.59 14.37
N ARG A 188 2.51 2.17 13.33
CA ARG A 188 1.89 2.35 12.02
C ARG A 188 1.43 1.02 11.42
N PHE A 189 2.26 -0.02 11.48
CA PHE A 189 1.90 -1.33 10.97
C PHE A 189 0.78 -1.96 11.79
N THR A 190 0.82 -1.85 13.11
CA THR A 190 -0.22 -2.35 14.02
C THR A 190 -1.57 -1.70 13.72
N ALA A 191 -1.60 -0.39 13.55
CA ALA A 191 -2.82 0.34 13.19
C ALA A 191 -3.35 -0.08 11.81
N LEU A 192 -2.45 -0.24 10.82
CA LEU A 192 -2.79 -0.72 9.49
C LEU A 192 -3.40 -2.13 9.53
N LYS A 193 -2.74 -3.07 10.23
CA LYS A 193 -3.20 -4.45 10.42
C LYS A 193 -4.62 -4.46 10.99
N THR A 194 -4.87 -3.73 12.07
CA THR A 194 -6.18 -3.65 12.72
C THR A 194 -7.24 -3.16 11.74
N LYS A 195 -6.94 -2.08 11.00
CA LYS A 195 -7.85 -1.53 9.99
C LYS A 195 -8.18 -2.54 8.88
N MET A 196 -7.16 -3.22 8.35
CA MET A 196 -7.34 -4.24 7.31
C MET A 196 -8.17 -5.42 7.83
N LEU A 197 -7.92 -5.88 9.06
CA LEU A 197 -8.65 -6.98 9.67
C LEU A 197 -10.14 -6.64 9.87
N THR A 198 -10.45 -5.42 10.35
CA THR A 198 -11.84 -4.95 10.46
C THR A 198 -12.54 -4.93 9.10
N ILE A 199 -11.86 -4.52 8.04
CA ILE A 199 -12.43 -4.52 6.68
C ILE A 199 -12.71 -5.96 6.22
N LEU A 200 -11.76 -6.88 6.42
CA LEU A 200 -11.94 -8.30 6.07
C LEU A 200 -13.08 -8.94 6.85
N GLU A 201 -13.22 -8.63 8.14
CA GLU A 201 -14.32 -9.12 8.98
C GLU A 201 -15.68 -8.63 8.47
N ASN A 202 -15.78 -7.33 8.17
CA ASN A 202 -17.01 -6.74 7.63
C ASN A 202 -17.36 -7.33 6.27
N TYR A 203 -16.36 -7.52 5.40
CA TYR A 203 -16.53 -8.18 4.10
C TYR A 203 -17.01 -9.62 4.24
N ALA A 204 -16.41 -10.41 5.13
CA ALA A 204 -16.80 -11.79 5.38
C ALA A 204 -18.23 -11.92 5.93
N LYS A 205 -18.64 -10.98 6.79
CA LYS A 205 -20.02 -10.92 7.32
C LYS A 205 -21.03 -10.54 6.24
N ALA A 206 -20.73 -9.52 5.44
CA ALA A 206 -21.65 -8.99 4.43
C ALA A 206 -21.83 -9.93 3.24
N GLU A 207 -20.73 -10.40 2.66
CA GLU A 207 -20.75 -11.10 1.37
C GLU A 207 -20.88 -12.63 1.52
N HIS A 208 -20.36 -13.19 2.63
CA HIS A 208 -20.30 -14.64 2.85
C HIS A 208 -21.12 -15.12 4.05
N ASN A 209 -21.89 -14.24 4.72
CA ASN A 209 -22.71 -14.57 5.89
C ASN A 209 -21.93 -15.28 7.02
N ILE A 210 -20.60 -15.05 7.10
CA ILE A 210 -19.75 -15.65 8.13
C ILE A 210 -19.98 -14.87 9.43
N LYS A 211 -20.83 -15.41 10.31
CA LYS A 211 -21.22 -14.74 11.57
C LYS A 211 -20.11 -14.69 12.62
N PHE A 212 -19.16 -15.63 12.57
CA PHE A 212 -18.13 -15.77 13.59
C PHE A 212 -16.81 -16.24 12.98
N LEU A 213 -15.75 -15.48 13.26
CA LEU A 213 -14.36 -15.82 12.96
C LEU A 213 -13.62 -15.89 14.31
N PRO A 214 -13.38 -17.10 14.87
CA PRO A 214 -12.78 -17.26 16.19
C PRO A 214 -11.39 -16.61 16.30
N GLU A 215 -10.68 -16.54 15.18
CA GLU A 215 -9.32 -16.01 15.08
C GLU A 215 -9.26 -14.47 15.21
N ILE A 216 -10.39 -13.78 15.03
CA ILE A 216 -10.52 -12.31 15.13
C ILE A 216 -10.99 -11.87 16.52
N TYR A 217 -11.66 -12.76 17.28
CA TYR A 217 -12.04 -12.45 18.66
C TYR A 217 -10.79 -12.18 19.52
N PRO A 218 -10.87 -11.26 20.50
CA PRO A 218 -9.69 -10.66 21.09
C PRO A 218 -8.81 -11.76 21.69
N ARG A 219 -7.63 -11.96 21.09
CA ARG A 219 -6.45 -12.25 21.91
C ARG A 219 -6.42 -11.14 22.96
N PRO A 220 -6.19 -11.46 24.25
CA PRO A 220 -6.22 -10.46 25.32
C PRO A 220 -5.45 -9.23 24.85
N SER A 221 -6.11 -8.07 24.87
CA SER A 221 -5.48 -6.84 24.42
C SER A 221 -4.17 -6.70 25.18
N ASN A 222 -3.04 -6.66 24.47
CA ASN A 222 -1.81 -6.11 25.04
C ASN A 222 -2.05 -4.62 25.23
N ASN A 223 -2.83 -4.27 26.25
CA ASN A 223 -2.73 -2.99 26.93
C ASN A 223 -1.34 -3.00 27.57
N TYR A 224 -0.33 -2.54 26.84
CA TYR A 224 1.01 -2.26 27.38
C TYR A 224 0.99 -1.03 28.31
N ASN A 225 0.03 -0.98 29.23
CA ASN A 225 0.02 -0.07 30.38
C ASN A 225 0.24 -0.83 31.70
N THR A 226 0.72 -2.07 31.65
CA THR A 226 1.23 -2.74 32.85
C THR A 226 2.74 -2.75 32.80
N ILE A 227 3.31 -1.68 33.37
CA ILE A 227 4.65 -1.73 33.97
C ILE A 227 4.64 -2.94 34.91
N VAL A 228 5.43 -3.96 34.59
CA VAL A 228 5.94 -4.88 35.60
C VAL A 228 7.45 -4.79 35.51
N LEU A 229 7.98 -3.99 36.43
CA LEU A 229 9.36 -4.03 36.87
C LEU A 229 9.75 -5.48 37.18
N PHE A 230 10.77 -5.99 36.49
CA PHE A 230 11.81 -6.83 37.06
C PHE A 230 13.12 -6.56 36.32
#